data_AF-A0A1L3MNM8-F1
#
_entry.id   AF-A0A1L3MNM8-F1
#
_cell.length_a   1.000
_cell.length_b   1.000
_cell.length_c   1.000
_cell.angle_alpha   90.00
_cell.angle_beta   90.00
_cell.angle_gamma   90.00
#
_symmetry.space_group_name_H-M   'P 1'
#
loop_
_entity.id
_entity.type
_entity.pdbx_description
1 polymer ?
#
loop_
_entity_poly.entity_id
_entity_poly.type
_entity_poly.pdbx_seq_one_letter_code
_entity_poly.pdbx_strand_id
1 'polypeptide(L)'
;MGIKKLFTFKNLMTTPYKKEELNANHYGGIVHQLKLEEFWSELDSNERGFIRSCAKRSYGGRIQPQDLDDRNSTLKTKRKDYEFLLGNVSWAYQEGRYGLVEKLLKEILLRTDIPYVCHRAYKVLVQLYNEWSTHNQSYFNQCIEYCYKHIELAPTLYKQAIVEGKEPPSIEAFGILKQHYLDVGNVSEHEVIVLLENRYLHLD
;
A
#
# COMPACT_ATOMS: atom_id res chain seq x y z
N MET A 1 10.74 -2.46 21.36
CA MET A 1 9.63 -1.52 21.70
C MET A 1 8.43 -2.38 22.03
N GLY A 2 7.92 -2.34 23.27
CA GLY A 2 6.87 -3.26 23.72
C GLY A 2 5.45 -2.82 23.35
N ILE A 3 4.56 -3.81 23.17
CA ILE A 3 3.13 -3.69 22.84
C ILE A 3 2.32 -2.78 23.78
N LYS A 4 2.84 -2.45 24.97
CA LYS A 4 2.21 -1.49 25.90
C LYS A 4 2.04 -0.07 25.34
N LYS A 5 2.58 0.25 24.16
CA LYS A 5 2.35 1.51 23.44
C LYS A 5 1.22 1.47 22.39
N LEU A 6 0.60 0.32 22.13
CA LEU A 6 -0.50 0.21 21.15
C LEU A 6 -1.80 0.90 21.60
N PHE A 7 -1.90 1.36 22.85
CA PHE A 7 -3.10 2.02 23.38
C PHE A 7 -2.90 3.47 23.85
N THR A 8 -1.78 4.12 23.50
CA THR A 8 -1.56 5.53 23.80
C THR A 8 -0.74 6.22 22.72
N PHE A 9 -1.39 6.53 21.59
CA PHE A 9 -0.91 7.59 20.69
C PHE A 9 -2.06 8.53 20.34
N LYS A 10 -2.23 9.54 21.20
CA LYS A 10 -2.77 10.83 20.81
C LYS A 10 -1.87 11.40 19.72
N ASN A 11 -2.51 11.81 18.61
CA ASN A 11 -2.03 12.81 17.66
C ASN A 11 -0.53 12.75 17.34
N LEU A 12 -0.12 11.83 16.45
CA LEU A 12 1.08 12.06 15.67
C LEU A 12 0.75 13.15 14.64
N MET A 13 1.16 14.35 15.04
CA MET A 13 1.18 15.58 14.26
C MET A 13 1.55 15.28 12.81
N THR A 14 0.60 15.53 11.91
CA THR A 14 0.90 15.89 10.52
C THR A 14 1.77 17.14 10.58
N THR A 15 3.09 16.99 10.48
CA THR A 15 3.95 18.13 10.18
C THR A 15 3.50 18.64 8.81
N PRO A 16 2.95 19.87 8.69
CA PRO A 16 2.62 20.39 7.38
C PRO A 16 3.95 20.67 6.70
N TYR A 17 4.36 19.75 5.83
CA TYR A 17 5.46 20.02 4.92
C TYR A 17 5.00 21.19 4.05
N LYS A 18 5.56 22.38 4.29
CA LYS A 18 5.43 23.53 3.38
C LYS A 18 6.17 23.16 2.09
N LYS A 19 5.50 22.44 1.19
CA LYS A 19 5.94 22.26 -0.20
C LYS A 19 5.45 23.49 -0.96
N GLU A 20 6.37 24.15 -1.66
CA GLU A 20 6.04 25.19 -2.65
C GLU A 20 4.86 24.73 -3.50
N GLU A 21 3.94 25.62 -3.83
CA GLU A 21 2.83 25.33 -4.73
C GLU A 21 3.37 24.69 -6.03
N LEU A 22 3.35 23.36 -6.09
CA LEU A 22 3.54 22.61 -7.31
C LEU A 22 2.39 23.07 -8.20
N ASN A 23 2.72 23.98 -9.13
CA ASN A 23 1.77 24.60 -10.04
C ASN A 23 0.81 23.52 -10.57
N ALA A 24 -0.45 23.57 -10.12
CA ALA A 24 -1.55 22.67 -10.52
C ALA A 24 -1.85 22.69 -12.04
N ASN A 25 -1.02 23.39 -12.82
CA ASN A 25 -1.10 23.61 -14.24
C ASN A 25 -0.14 22.73 -15.07
N HIS A 26 0.66 21.83 -14.49
CA HIS A 26 1.61 21.04 -15.28
C HIS A 26 1.04 19.75 -15.88
N TYR A 27 0.03 19.15 -15.24
CA TYR A 27 -0.55 17.87 -15.68
C TYR A 27 -2.04 18.01 -15.96
N GLY A 28 -2.52 17.24 -16.94
CA GLY A 28 -3.94 17.14 -17.29
C GLY A 28 -4.41 15.68 -17.30
N GLY A 29 -5.46 15.38 -18.07
CA GLY A 29 -5.95 14.01 -18.26
C GLY A 29 -6.35 13.29 -16.97
N ILE A 30 -6.05 11.98 -16.91
CA ILE A 30 -6.39 11.11 -15.78
C ILE A 30 -5.57 11.46 -14.53
N VAL A 31 -4.30 11.86 -14.69
CA VAL A 31 -3.45 12.26 -13.56
C VAL A 31 -4.08 13.44 -12.82
N HIS A 32 -4.51 14.47 -13.55
CA HIS A 32 -5.20 15.62 -12.96
C HIS A 32 -6.57 15.24 -12.39
N GLN A 33 -7.38 14.48 -13.15
CA GLN A 33 -8.70 14.07 -12.70
C GLN A 33 -8.66 13.33 -11.34
N LEU A 34 -7.65 12.48 -11.14
CA LEU A 34 -7.48 11.67 -9.94
C LEU A 34 -6.65 12.37 -8.85
N LYS A 35 -6.27 13.64 -9.04
CA LYS A 35 -5.44 14.42 -8.13
C LYS A 35 -4.10 13.74 -7.80
N LEU A 36 -3.43 13.21 -8.82
CA LEU A 36 -2.18 12.44 -8.71
C LEU A 36 -0.93 13.28 -9.05
N GLU A 37 -1.04 14.60 -9.21
CA GLU A 37 0.03 15.47 -9.72
C GLU A 37 1.30 15.44 -8.85
N GLU A 38 1.15 15.47 -7.53
CA GLU A 38 2.27 15.40 -6.60
C GLU A 38 2.99 14.05 -6.74
N PHE A 39 2.25 12.95 -6.60
CA PHE A 39 2.78 11.60 -6.80
C PHE A 39 3.45 11.44 -8.17
N TRP A 40 2.81 11.93 -9.23
CA TRP A 40 3.31 11.85 -10.59
C TRP A 40 4.63 12.61 -10.79
N SER A 41 4.84 13.69 -10.04
CA SER A 41 6.07 14.48 -10.08
C SER A 41 7.24 13.78 -9.39
N GLU A 42 6.96 12.87 -8.46
CA GLU A 42 7.98 12.06 -7.77
C GLU A 42 8.43 10.85 -8.59
N LEU A 43 7.74 10.56 -9.69
CA LEU A 43 8.09 9.49 -10.61
C LEU A 43 9.14 9.95 -11.64
N ASP A 44 10.12 9.10 -11.91
CA ASP A 44 11.05 9.32 -13.00
C ASP A 44 10.38 9.14 -14.38
N SER A 45 11.09 9.47 -15.46
CA SER A 45 10.56 9.37 -16.82
C SER A 45 10.26 7.92 -17.24
N ASN A 46 11.03 6.95 -16.76
CA ASN A 46 10.83 5.53 -17.04
C ASN A 46 9.61 4.98 -16.29
N GLU A 47 9.42 5.35 -15.04
CA GLU A 47 8.25 5.01 -14.22
C GLU A 47 6.97 5.59 -14.82
N ARG A 48 6.97 6.88 -15.22
CA ARG A 48 5.84 7.49 -15.93
C ARG A 48 5.57 6.80 -17.26
N GLY A 49 6.61 6.53 -18.05
CA GLY A 49 6.49 5.79 -19.31
C GLY A 49 5.88 4.40 -19.13
N PHE A 50 6.25 3.70 -18.04
CA PHE A 50 5.69 2.42 -17.68
C PHE A 50 4.20 2.51 -17.34
N ILE A 51 3.79 3.46 -16.48
CA ILE A 51 2.39 3.63 -16.11
C ILE A 51 1.54 4.02 -17.33
N ARG A 52 2.02 4.94 -18.18
CA ARG A 52 1.34 5.28 -19.44
C ARG A 52 1.12 4.06 -20.34
N SER A 53 2.12 3.19 -20.43
CA SER A 53 2.03 1.95 -21.20
C SER A 53 1.04 0.94 -20.59
N CYS A 54 0.99 0.86 -19.26
CA CYS A 54 0.00 0.04 -18.53
C CYS A 54 -1.42 0.58 -18.68
N ALA A 55 -1.58 1.89 -18.63
CA ALA A 55 -2.86 2.56 -18.89
C ALA A 55 -3.34 2.26 -20.32
N LYS A 56 -2.49 2.47 -21.34
CA LYS A 56 -2.83 2.13 -22.73
C LYS A 56 -3.35 0.69 -22.85
N ARG A 57 -2.67 -0.28 -22.25
CA ARG A 57 -3.11 -1.69 -22.20
C ARG A 57 -4.46 -1.84 -21.50
N SER A 58 -4.62 -1.23 -20.32
CA SER A 58 -5.83 -1.31 -19.50
C SER A 58 -7.08 -0.71 -20.16
N TYR A 59 -6.92 0.22 -21.09
CA TYR A 59 -8.00 0.82 -21.90
C TYR A 59 -8.09 0.23 -23.31
N GLY A 60 -7.60 -1.01 -23.51
CA GLY A 60 -7.73 -1.74 -24.77
C GLY A 60 -7.00 -1.08 -25.95
N GLY A 61 -5.92 -0.35 -25.69
CA GLY A 61 -5.12 0.35 -26.70
C GLY A 61 -5.74 1.63 -27.26
N ARG A 62 -6.94 2.03 -26.79
CA ARG A 62 -7.72 3.14 -27.37
C ARG A 62 -7.20 4.52 -26.99
N ILE A 63 -6.51 4.64 -25.86
CA ILE A 63 -5.96 5.91 -25.39
C ILE A 63 -4.52 6.07 -25.88
N GLN A 64 -4.12 7.28 -26.20
CA GLN A 64 -2.71 7.55 -26.41
C GLN A 64 -1.99 7.66 -25.05
N PRO A 65 -0.77 7.13 -24.90
CA PRO A 65 -0.03 7.17 -23.64
C PRO A 65 0.15 8.59 -23.08
N GLN A 66 0.33 9.60 -23.93
CA GLN A 66 0.62 10.97 -23.50
C GLN A 66 -0.63 11.67 -22.97
N ASP A 67 -1.82 11.30 -23.48
CA ASP A 67 -3.11 11.83 -23.00
C ASP A 67 -3.37 11.51 -21.51
N LEU A 68 -2.60 10.62 -20.90
CA LEU A 68 -2.76 10.29 -19.49
C LEU A 68 -2.47 11.49 -18.58
N ASP A 69 -1.48 12.30 -18.94
CA ASP A 69 -0.95 13.39 -18.11
C ASP A 69 -0.64 14.69 -18.87
N ASP A 70 -0.84 14.75 -20.18
CA ASP A 70 -0.77 16.00 -20.95
C ASP A 70 -1.74 17.05 -20.39
N ARG A 71 -1.23 18.27 -20.14
CA ARG A 71 -1.97 19.42 -19.62
C ARG A 71 -3.26 19.71 -20.40
N ASN A 72 -3.26 19.49 -21.71
CA ASN A 72 -4.39 19.77 -22.59
C ASN A 72 -5.32 18.57 -22.78
N SER A 73 -4.99 17.41 -22.19
CA SER A 73 -5.81 16.21 -22.32
C SER A 73 -7.14 16.34 -21.58
N THR A 74 -8.21 16.00 -22.27
CA THR A 74 -9.56 15.87 -21.70
C THR A 74 -9.91 14.42 -21.37
N LEU A 75 -8.93 13.50 -21.39
CA LEU A 75 -9.15 12.09 -21.10
C LEU A 75 -9.67 11.91 -19.67
N LYS A 76 -10.73 11.11 -19.52
CA LYS A 76 -11.33 10.81 -18.22
C LYS A 76 -11.46 9.31 -17.99
N THR A 77 -11.48 8.94 -16.71
CA THR A 77 -11.79 7.59 -16.25
C THR A 77 -12.96 7.59 -15.27
N LYS A 78 -13.60 6.42 -15.16
CA LYS A 78 -14.59 6.11 -14.11
C LYS A 78 -13.94 5.45 -12.89
N ARG A 79 -12.68 5.02 -12.99
CA ARG A 79 -11.95 4.40 -11.88
C ARG A 79 -11.66 5.44 -10.80
N LYS A 80 -11.67 5.01 -9.55
CA LYS A 80 -11.11 5.81 -8.45
C LYS A 80 -9.58 5.82 -8.52
N ASP A 81 -8.97 6.74 -7.80
CA ASP A 81 -7.52 6.90 -7.70
C ASP A 81 -6.81 5.62 -7.25
N TYR A 82 -7.23 5.02 -6.14
CA TYR A 82 -6.64 3.78 -5.65
C TYR A 82 -6.84 2.60 -6.62
N GLU A 83 -7.95 2.56 -7.39
CA GLU A 83 -8.19 1.51 -8.39
C GLU A 83 -7.27 1.66 -9.59
N PHE A 84 -7.04 2.90 -10.02
CA PHE A 84 -6.07 3.21 -11.06
C PHE A 84 -4.66 2.80 -10.62
N LEU A 85 -4.25 3.17 -9.41
CA LEU A 85 -2.93 2.81 -8.87
C LEU A 85 -2.78 1.29 -8.68
N LEU A 86 -3.78 0.60 -8.11
CA LEU A 86 -3.77 -0.85 -7.92
C LEU A 86 -3.62 -1.61 -9.25
N GLY A 87 -4.29 -1.13 -10.31
CA GLY A 87 -4.12 -1.71 -11.65
C GLY A 87 -2.67 -1.65 -12.12
N ASN A 88 -1.96 -0.56 -11.83
CA ASN A 88 -0.55 -0.41 -12.18
C ASN A 88 0.39 -1.23 -11.28
N VAL A 89 0.03 -1.44 -10.01
CA VAL A 89 0.78 -2.30 -9.08
C VAL A 89 0.93 -3.71 -9.63
N SER A 90 -0.17 -4.31 -10.10
CA SER A 90 -0.13 -5.68 -10.64
C SER A 90 0.82 -5.82 -11.83
N TRP A 91 0.79 -4.87 -12.77
CA TRP A 91 1.72 -4.86 -13.91
C TRP A 91 3.17 -4.62 -13.47
N ALA A 92 3.40 -3.64 -12.58
CA ALA A 92 4.74 -3.34 -12.10
C ALA A 92 5.38 -4.53 -11.36
N TYR A 93 4.59 -5.24 -10.56
CA TYR A 93 5.04 -6.43 -9.83
C TYR A 93 5.45 -7.56 -10.79
N GLN A 94 4.62 -7.85 -11.80
CA GLN A 94 4.91 -8.89 -12.80
C GLN A 94 6.19 -8.62 -13.59
N GLU A 95 6.54 -7.35 -13.80
CA GLU A 95 7.72 -6.90 -14.55
C GLU A 95 8.94 -6.69 -13.63
N GLY A 96 8.86 -7.09 -12.36
CA GLY A 96 9.97 -6.97 -11.39
C GLY A 96 10.33 -5.53 -11.01
N ARG A 97 9.43 -4.56 -11.24
CA ARG A 97 9.65 -3.13 -10.95
C ARG A 97 9.30 -2.81 -9.49
N TYR A 98 9.95 -3.48 -8.55
CA TYR A 98 9.55 -3.46 -7.15
C TYR A 98 9.66 -2.08 -6.48
N GLY A 99 10.60 -1.22 -6.88
CA GLY A 99 10.66 0.17 -6.38
C GLY A 99 9.42 0.99 -6.79
N LEU A 100 8.92 0.79 -8.01
CA LEU A 100 7.67 1.42 -8.46
C LEU A 100 6.45 0.81 -7.75
N VAL A 101 6.45 -0.50 -7.52
CA VAL A 101 5.42 -1.16 -6.71
C VAL A 101 5.31 -0.52 -5.33
N GLU A 102 6.45 -0.35 -4.64
CA GLU A 102 6.50 0.27 -3.32
C GLU A 102 5.90 1.69 -3.33
N LYS A 103 6.32 2.54 -4.28
CA LYS A 103 5.78 3.91 -4.43
C LYS A 103 4.26 3.90 -4.66
N LEU A 104 3.77 3.07 -5.57
CA LEU A 104 2.34 2.96 -5.88
C LEU A 104 1.53 2.48 -4.66
N LEU A 105 2.04 1.50 -3.92
CA LEU A 105 1.38 0.95 -2.74
C LEU A 105 1.32 1.95 -1.58
N LYS A 106 2.41 2.69 -1.35
CA LYS A 106 2.42 3.78 -0.37
C LYS A 106 1.41 4.87 -0.74
N GLU A 107 1.35 5.26 -2.01
CA GLU A 107 0.38 6.24 -2.48
C GLU A 107 -1.07 5.76 -2.31
N ILE A 108 -1.34 4.48 -2.58
CA ILE A 108 -2.66 3.87 -2.33
C ILE A 108 -3.06 4.02 -0.86
N LEU A 109 -2.15 3.70 0.07
CA LEU A 109 -2.40 3.77 1.51
C LEU A 109 -2.63 5.20 2.02
N LEU A 110 -2.13 6.23 1.31
CA LEU A 110 -2.42 7.63 1.61
C LEU A 110 -3.82 8.07 1.15
N ARG A 111 -4.44 7.35 0.21
CA ARG A 111 -5.65 7.77 -0.49
C ARG A 111 -6.92 7.02 -0.08
N THR A 112 -6.78 5.93 0.66
CA THR A 112 -7.91 5.06 0.97
C THR A 112 -7.83 4.52 2.38
N ASP A 113 -8.99 4.42 3.02
CA ASP A 113 -9.22 3.76 4.29
C ASP A 113 -9.98 2.43 4.09
N ILE A 114 -10.25 2.04 2.84
CA ILE A 114 -11.01 0.83 2.52
C ILE A 114 -10.21 -0.40 3.00
N PRO A 115 -10.72 -1.18 3.99
CA PRO A 115 -9.93 -2.21 4.66
C PRO A 115 -9.32 -3.25 3.71
N TYR A 116 -10.09 -3.74 2.74
CA TYR A 116 -9.60 -4.71 1.75
C TYR A 116 -8.54 -4.14 0.79
N VAL A 117 -8.60 -2.85 0.48
CA VAL A 117 -7.58 -2.19 -0.35
C VAL A 117 -6.30 -2.04 0.46
N CYS A 118 -6.39 -1.54 1.69
CA CYS A 118 -5.26 -1.44 2.60
C CYS A 118 -4.64 -2.80 2.90
N HIS A 119 -5.46 -3.83 3.10
CA HIS A 119 -5.03 -5.22 3.27
C HIS A 119 -4.18 -5.69 2.09
N ARG A 120 -4.66 -5.49 0.85
CA ARG A 120 -3.91 -5.86 -0.36
C ARG A 120 -2.60 -5.11 -0.46
N ALA A 121 -2.59 -3.81 -0.11
CA ALA A 121 -1.40 -3.00 -0.17
C ALA A 121 -0.36 -3.42 0.87
N TYR A 122 -0.75 -3.56 2.13
CA TYR A 122 0.14 -4.02 3.19
C TYR A 122 0.64 -5.45 2.95
N LYS A 123 -0.20 -6.36 2.46
CA LYS A 123 0.23 -7.71 2.11
C LYS A 123 1.44 -7.69 1.17
N VAL A 124 1.38 -6.92 0.09
CA VAL A 124 2.49 -6.85 -0.88
C VAL A 124 3.69 -6.08 -0.31
N LEU A 125 3.48 -4.99 0.43
CA LEU A 125 4.57 -4.26 1.07
C LEU A 125 5.33 -5.14 2.08
N VAL A 126 4.61 -5.88 2.93
CA VAL A 126 5.20 -6.80 3.90
C VAL A 126 6.05 -7.86 3.19
N GLN A 127 5.57 -8.44 2.10
CA GLN A 127 6.36 -9.38 1.30
C GLN A 127 7.66 -8.75 0.77
N LEU A 128 7.57 -7.60 0.10
CA LEU A 128 8.74 -6.90 -0.45
C LEU A 128 9.77 -6.56 0.63
N TYR A 129 9.32 -5.97 1.74
CA TYR A 129 10.22 -5.57 2.81
C TYR A 129 10.79 -6.75 3.59
N ASN A 130 10.05 -7.84 3.71
CA ASN A 130 10.58 -9.07 4.30
C ASN A 130 11.74 -9.62 3.46
N GLU A 131 11.59 -9.66 2.14
CA GLU A 131 12.67 -10.07 1.22
C GLU A 131 13.88 -9.13 1.30
N TRP A 132 13.66 -7.81 1.26
CA TRP A 132 14.73 -6.82 1.30
C TRP A 132 15.41 -6.69 2.68
N SER A 133 14.73 -7.10 3.74
CA SER A 133 15.26 -7.04 5.12
C SER A 133 16.54 -7.84 5.30
N THR A 134 16.72 -8.90 4.50
CA THR A 134 17.91 -9.76 4.50
C THR A 134 19.22 -8.99 4.23
N HIS A 135 19.12 -7.81 3.63
CA HIS A 135 20.27 -7.01 3.21
C HIS A 135 20.34 -5.63 3.87
N ASN A 136 19.31 -5.20 4.61
CA ASN A 136 19.26 -3.85 5.16
C ASN A 136 18.36 -3.75 6.41
N GLN A 137 18.96 -3.30 7.52
CA GLN A 137 18.26 -3.09 8.80
C GLN A 137 17.12 -2.06 8.72
N SER A 138 17.23 -1.05 7.85
CA SER A 138 16.16 -0.08 7.62
C SER A 138 14.91 -0.74 7.04
N TYR A 139 15.11 -1.60 6.02
CA TYR A 139 14.04 -2.38 5.41
C TYR A 139 13.44 -3.39 6.39
N PHE A 140 14.28 -3.97 7.25
CA PHE A 140 13.81 -4.79 8.35
C PHE A 140 12.85 -4.01 9.27
N ASN A 141 13.24 -2.82 9.73
CA ASN A 141 12.38 -2.01 10.61
C ASN A 141 11.05 -1.63 9.92
N GLN A 142 11.10 -1.31 8.63
CA GLN A 142 9.90 -1.02 7.84
C GLN A 142 9.01 -2.25 7.67
N CYS A 143 9.59 -3.45 7.49
CA CYS A 143 8.85 -4.70 7.45
C CYS A 143 8.02 -4.89 8.73
N ILE A 144 8.65 -4.73 9.89
CA ILE A 144 7.98 -4.85 11.19
C ILE A 144 6.85 -3.83 11.33
N GLU A 145 7.09 -2.57 10.94
CA GLU A 145 6.05 -1.53 10.97
C GLU A 145 4.85 -1.89 10.08
N TYR A 146 5.09 -2.35 8.85
CA TYR A 146 4.03 -2.77 7.95
C TYR A 146 3.29 -4.02 8.42
N CYS A 147 3.99 -4.95 9.08
CA CYS A 147 3.35 -6.12 9.67
C CYS A 147 2.33 -5.70 10.75
N TYR A 148 2.70 -4.77 11.64
CA TYR A 148 1.77 -4.27 12.65
C TYR A 148 0.57 -3.57 12.03
N LYS A 149 0.80 -2.66 11.07
CA LYS A 149 -0.28 -1.98 10.35
C LYS A 149 -1.21 -2.94 9.61
N HIS A 150 -0.68 -4.06 9.10
CA HIS A 150 -1.48 -5.10 8.47
C HIS A 150 -2.36 -5.85 9.48
N ILE A 151 -1.79 -6.22 10.63
CA ILE A 151 -2.50 -6.89 11.73
C ILE A 151 -3.59 -5.99 12.32
N GLU A 152 -3.38 -4.68 12.39
CA GLU A 152 -4.39 -3.73 12.85
C GLU A 152 -5.68 -3.75 12.01
N LEU A 153 -5.60 -4.17 10.74
CA LEU A 153 -6.78 -4.33 9.88
C LEU A 153 -7.60 -5.58 10.22
N ALA A 154 -7.03 -6.55 10.94
CA ALA A 154 -7.64 -7.85 11.18
C ALA A 154 -9.08 -7.80 11.72
N PRO A 155 -9.38 -7.02 12.78
CA PRO A 155 -10.74 -6.99 13.33
C PRO A 155 -11.77 -6.46 12.33
N THR A 156 -11.39 -5.47 11.52
CA THR A 156 -12.28 -4.86 10.52
C THR A 156 -12.50 -5.80 9.35
N LEU A 157 -11.43 -6.45 8.86
CA LEU A 157 -11.50 -7.45 7.79
C LEU A 157 -12.36 -8.65 8.20
N TYR A 158 -12.22 -9.13 9.43
CA TYR A 158 -13.03 -10.21 9.97
C TYR A 158 -14.52 -9.84 9.93
N LYS A 159 -14.89 -8.73 10.57
CA LYS A 159 -16.29 -8.28 10.64
C LYS A 159 -16.90 -8.10 9.26
N GLN A 160 -16.15 -7.51 8.33
CA GLN A 160 -16.64 -7.31 6.97
C GLN A 160 -16.85 -8.64 6.25
N ALA A 161 -15.93 -9.60 6.39
CA ALA A 161 -16.05 -10.92 5.79
C ALA A 161 -17.31 -11.66 6.29
N ILE A 162 -17.57 -11.63 7.61
CA ILE A 162 -18.77 -12.24 8.20
C ILE A 162 -20.05 -11.61 7.65
N VAL A 163 -20.12 -10.27 7.59
CA VAL A 163 -21.29 -9.56 7.03
C VAL A 163 -21.52 -9.93 5.56
N GLU A 164 -20.44 -10.13 4.80
CA GLU A 164 -20.51 -10.52 3.38
C GLU A 164 -20.71 -12.04 3.17
N GLY A 165 -20.77 -12.84 4.24
CA GLY A 165 -20.87 -14.30 4.16
C GLY A 165 -19.64 -14.97 3.53
N LYS A 166 -18.45 -14.38 3.74
CA LYS A 166 -17.17 -14.83 3.19
C LYS A 166 -16.20 -15.22 4.30
N GLU A 167 -15.20 -16.00 3.94
CA GLU A 167 -14.07 -16.28 4.81
C GLU A 167 -13.19 -15.02 4.98
N PRO A 168 -12.76 -14.69 6.21
CA PRO A 168 -11.78 -13.63 6.45
C PRO A 168 -10.47 -13.88 5.70
N PRO A 169 -9.85 -12.84 5.10
CA PRO A 169 -8.60 -13.02 4.34
C PRO A 169 -7.42 -13.38 5.26
N SER A 170 -6.45 -14.13 4.76
CA SER A 170 -5.24 -14.44 5.53
C SER A 170 -4.34 -13.22 5.76
N ILE A 171 -3.78 -13.07 6.96
CA ILE A 171 -2.88 -11.97 7.33
C ILE A 171 -1.47 -12.52 7.53
N GLU A 172 -0.68 -12.50 6.45
CA GLU A 172 0.68 -13.07 6.43
C GLU A 172 1.64 -12.41 7.44
N ALA A 173 1.36 -11.17 7.82
CA ALA A 173 2.10 -10.44 8.85
C ALA A 173 2.18 -11.17 10.21
N PHE A 174 1.16 -11.98 10.56
CA PHE A 174 1.24 -12.80 11.78
C PHE A 174 2.38 -13.80 11.72
N GLY A 175 2.53 -14.50 10.59
CA GLY A 175 3.61 -15.48 10.39
C GLY A 175 4.99 -14.85 10.46
N ILE A 176 5.16 -13.70 9.81
CA ILE A 176 6.45 -12.99 9.76
C ILE A 176 6.86 -12.48 11.14
N LEU A 177 5.96 -11.84 11.90
CA LEU A 177 6.30 -11.37 13.24
C LEU A 177 6.56 -12.53 14.23
N LYS A 178 5.79 -13.61 14.15
CA LYS A 178 6.04 -14.81 14.97
C LYS A 178 7.44 -15.36 14.74
N GLN A 179 7.84 -15.52 13.47
CA GLN A 179 9.17 -16.03 13.14
C GLN A 179 10.26 -15.08 13.63
N HIS A 180 10.10 -13.78 13.38
CA HIS A 180 11.03 -12.77 13.86
C HIS A 180 11.26 -12.86 15.37
N TYR A 181 10.19 -12.91 16.17
CA TYR A 181 10.33 -12.95 17.63
C TYR A 181 10.94 -14.25 18.14
N LEU A 182 10.74 -15.37 17.44
CA LEU A 182 11.50 -16.59 17.73
C LEU A 182 12.98 -16.39 17.44
N ASP A 183 13.34 -15.82 16.30
CA ASP A 183 14.73 -15.64 15.88
C ASP A 183 15.53 -14.75 16.83
N VAL A 184 14.91 -13.70 17.40
CA VAL A 184 15.55 -12.82 18.40
C VAL A 184 15.36 -13.28 19.84
N GLY A 185 14.76 -14.46 20.07
CA GLY A 185 14.54 -15.01 21.41
C GLY A 185 13.55 -14.24 22.27
N ASN A 186 12.68 -13.43 21.66
CA ASN A 186 11.67 -12.63 22.37
C ASN A 186 10.35 -13.42 22.49
N VAL A 187 10.37 -14.43 23.36
CA VAL A 187 9.25 -15.35 23.58
C VAL A 187 7.96 -14.61 23.97
N SER A 188 8.06 -13.56 24.79
CA SER A 188 6.88 -12.81 25.24
C SER A 188 6.15 -12.13 24.09
N GLU A 189 6.85 -11.49 23.17
CA GLU A 189 6.21 -10.85 22.01
C GLU A 189 5.70 -11.90 21.02
N HIS A 190 6.41 -13.02 20.84
CA HIS A 190 5.93 -14.15 20.03
C HIS A 190 4.56 -14.67 20.51
N GLU A 191 4.41 -14.92 21.82
CA GLU A 191 3.15 -15.37 22.42
C GLU A 191 2.01 -14.37 22.20
N VAL A 192 2.30 -13.06 22.25
CA VAL A 192 1.27 -12.06 21.97
C VAL A 192 0.79 -12.13 20.52
N ILE A 193 1.69 -12.29 19.55
CA ILE A 193 1.30 -12.44 18.14
C ILE A 193 0.48 -13.72 17.93
N VAL A 194 0.85 -14.84 18.56
CA VAL A 194 0.06 -16.09 18.53
C VAL A 194 -1.35 -15.88 19.08
N LEU A 195 -1.48 -15.18 20.22
CA LEU A 195 -2.79 -14.87 20.80
C LEU A 195 -3.63 -13.96 19.88
N LEU A 196 -3.02 -12.98 19.22
CA LEU A 196 -3.72 -12.11 18.27
C LEU A 196 -4.20 -12.86 17.03
N GLU A 197 -3.37 -13.74 16.47
CA GLU A 197 -3.73 -14.57 15.32
C GLU A 197 -4.86 -15.55 15.68
N ASN A 198 -4.78 -16.22 16.84
CA ASN A 198 -5.84 -17.12 17.32
C ASN A 198 -7.16 -16.38 17.50
N ARG A 199 -7.13 -15.14 18.03
CA ARG A 199 -8.33 -14.29 18.11
C ARG A 199 -8.88 -13.99 16.72
N TYR A 200 -8.03 -13.68 15.74
CA TYR A 200 -8.48 -13.43 14.37
C TYR A 200 -9.14 -14.65 13.72
N LEU A 201 -8.62 -15.85 13.95
CA LEU A 201 -9.13 -17.09 13.36
C LEU A 201 -10.40 -17.61 14.04
N HIS A 202 -10.62 -17.25 15.32
CA HIS A 202 -11.70 -17.80 16.16
C HIS A 202 -12.56 -16.71 16.81
N LEU A 203 -12.74 -15.58 16.14
CA LEU A 203 -13.60 -14.48 16.59
C LEU A 203 -15.09 -14.89 16.45
N ASP A 204 -15.59 -15.67 17.41
CA ASP A 204 -17.04 -15.85 17.61
C ASP A 204 -17.71 -14.55 18.09
#